data_AF-A0AAW3J3J5-F1
#
_entry.id   AF-A0AAW3J3J5-F1
#
_cell.length_a   1.000
_cell.length_b   1.000
_cell.length_c   1.000
_cell.angle_alpha   90.00
_cell.angle_beta   90.00
_cell.angle_gamma   90.00
#
_symmetry.space_group_name_H-M   'P 1'
#
loop_
_entity.id
_entity.type
_entity.pdbx_description
1 polymer ?
#
loop_
_entity_poly.entity_id
_entity_poly.type
_entity_poly.pdbx_seq_one_letter_code
_entity_poly.pdbx_strand_id
1 'polypeptide(L)'
;LKGSSNTLSNAGTINGNLTNSANTSTIANSGSINGTIINNATNGTIINANNSNIAALDINESVIYNQETNANITSNIDIEQGKTLTADYGITLNANNGSVNNEGILAGALTLEGSSNSVINSGSITTIINNADNSSLTNNS
;
A
#
# COMPACT_ATOMS: atom_id res chain seq x y z
N LEU A 1 -11.98 8.49 -8.06
CA LEU A 1 -13.21 8.57 -7.23
C LEU A 1 -13.31 9.97 -6.63
N LYS A 2 -14.46 10.63 -6.69
CA LYS A 2 -14.68 11.99 -6.12
C LYS A 2 -16.08 12.04 -5.48
N GLY A 3 -16.26 12.87 -4.46
CA GLY A 3 -17.53 13.04 -3.76
C GLY A 3 -17.49 12.63 -2.29
N SER A 4 -18.63 12.69 -1.61
CA SER A 4 -18.69 12.51 -0.14
C SER A 4 -18.42 11.06 0.30
N SER A 5 -18.93 10.07 -0.41
CA SER A 5 -18.73 8.65 -0.12
C SER A 5 -18.70 7.85 -1.42
N ASN A 6 -17.70 6.98 -1.58
CA ASN A 6 -17.56 6.14 -2.78
C ASN A 6 -17.16 4.71 -2.43
N THR A 7 -17.61 3.76 -3.23
CA THR A 7 -17.09 2.39 -3.22
C THR A 7 -16.71 1.99 -4.64
N LEU A 8 -15.48 1.51 -4.81
CA LEU A 8 -15.05 0.85 -6.03
C LEU A 8 -14.79 -0.62 -5.72
N SER A 9 -15.46 -1.51 -6.45
CA SER A 9 -15.19 -2.94 -6.41
C SER A 9 -14.52 -3.36 -7.71
N ASN A 10 -13.29 -3.88 -7.62
CA ASN A 10 -12.58 -4.46 -8.76
C ASN A 10 -12.47 -5.98 -8.59
N ALA A 11 -12.95 -6.73 -9.56
CA ALA A 11 -12.72 -8.18 -9.68
C ALA A 11 -11.98 -8.55 -10.98
N GLY A 12 -11.72 -7.56 -11.84
CA GLY A 12 -11.04 -7.73 -13.12
C GLY A 12 -9.67 -7.06 -13.10
N THR A 13 -9.26 -6.57 -14.27
CA THR A 13 -7.98 -5.90 -14.44
C THR A 13 -8.18 -4.40 -14.68
N ILE A 14 -7.50 -3.57 -13.91
CA ILE A 14 -7.35 -2.14 -14.14
C ILE A 14 -5.91 -1.89 -14.59
N ASN A 15 -5.73 -1.47 -15.84
CA ASN A 15 -4.41 -1.25 -16.46
C ASN A 15 -3.83 0.17 -16.25
N GLY A 16 -4.42 0.95 -15.36
CA GLY A 16 -4.01 2.34 -15.13
C GLY A 16 -4.07 2.72 -13.66
N ASN A 17 -3.68 3.95 -13.37
CA ASN A 17 -3.69 4.49 -12.02
C ASN A 17 -5.14 4.76 -11.56
N LEU A 18 -5.38 4.57 -10.27
CA LEU A 18 -6.62 4.89 -9.61
C LEU A 18 -6.40 6.04 -8.62
N THR A 19 -6.87 7.23 -8.97
CA THR A 19 -6.87 8.36 -8.04
C THR A 19 -8.15 8.38 -7.21
N ASN A 20 -7.99 8.29 -5.89
CA ASN A 20 -9.07 8.34 -4.93
C ASN A 20 -9.05 9.68 -4.19
N SER A 21 -10.05 10.53 -4.42
CA SER A 21 -10.15 11.88 -3.84
C SER A 21 -11.54 12.13 -3.27
N ALA A 22 -12.18 11.09 -2.75
CA ALA A 22 -13.44 11.20 -2.03
C ALA A 22 -13.18 11.59 -0.56
N ASN A 23 -14.18 12.11 0.16
CA ASN A 23 -14.01 12.34 1.60
C ASN A 23 -13.92 11.00 2.35
N THR A 24 -14.85 10.10 2.06
CA THR A 24 -14.83 8.71 2.53
C THR A 24 -14.84 7.78 1.33
N SER A 25 -14.07 6.71 1.38
CA SER A 25 -14.02 5.76 0.28
C SER A 25 -13.52 4.39 0.66
N THR A 26 -14.07 3.39 -0.04
CA THR A 26 -13.56 2.01 0.02
C THR A 26 -13.18 1.57 -1.39
N ILE A 27 -11.95 1.08 -1.56
CA ILE A 27 -11.51 0.34 -2.74
C ILE A 27 -11.42 -1.13 -2.34
N ALA A 28 -12.32 -1.96 -2.84
CA ALA A 28 -12.30 -3.40 -2.66
C ALA A 28 -11.73 -4.06 -3.92
N ASN A 29 -10.49 -4.53 -3.84
CA ASN A 29 -9.80 -5.21 -4.93
C ASN A 29 -9.76 -6.72 -4.68
N SER A 30 -10.26 -7.47 -5.66
CA SER A 30 -10.21 -8.93 -5.77
C SER A 30 -9.63 -9.39 -7.12
N GLY A 31 -9.13 -8.45 -7.93
CA GLY A 31 -8.51 -8.69 -9.22
C GLY A 31 -7.10 -8.10 -9.29
N SER A 32 -6.73 -7.51 -10.43
CA SER A 32 -5.42 -6.86 -10.61
C SER A 32 -5.56 -5.37 -10.86
N ILE A 33 -4.81 -4.56 -10.12
CA ILE A 33 -4.62 -3.13 -10.40
C ILE A 33 -3.16 -2.98 -10.79
N ASN A 34 -2.89 -2.91 -12.09
CA ASN A 34 -1.53 -2.86 -12.63
C ASN A 34 -0.90 -1.46 -12.54
N GLY A 35 -1.65 -0.45 -12.08
CA GLY A 35 -1.17 0.89 -11.82
C GLY A 35 -1.13 1.24 -10.33
N THR A 36 -0.86 2.50 -10.04
CA THR A 36 -0.80 3.04 -8.68
C THR A 36 -2.18 3.39 -8.16
N ILE A 37 -2.51 2.99 -6.93
CA ILE A 37 -3.58 3.62 -6.18
C ILE A 37 -3.01 4.85 -5.49
N ILE A 38 -3.47 6.03 -5.92
CA ILE A 38 -3.12 7.32 -5.33
C ILE A 38 -4.25 7.70 -4.37
N ASN A 39 -4.00 7.57 -3.07
CA ASN A 39 -4.98 7.89 -2.04
C ASN A 39 -4.84 9.34 -1.57
N ASN A 40 -5.80 10.17 -1.97
CA ASN A 40 -6.00 11.54 -1.49
C ASN A 40 -7.31 11.64 -0.67
N ALA A 41 -7.88 10.51 -0.24
CA ALA A 41 -9.14 10.48 0.47
C ALA A 41 -8.93 10.59 1.98
N THR A 42 -9.64 11.50 2.63
CA THR A 42 -9.52 11.78 4.07
C THR A 42 -9.77 10.56 4.95
N ASN A 43 -10.79 9.76 4.59
CA ASN A 43 -11.15 8.52 5.26
C ASN A 43 -11.15 7.38 4.22
N GLY A 44 -9.95 7.03 3.76
CA GLY A 44 -9.74 5.97 2.78
C GLY A 44 -9.60 4.59 3.44
N THR A 45 -10.20 3.58 2.82
CA THR A 45 -9.93 2.18 3.10
C THR A 45 -9.66 1.44 1.80
N ILE A 46 -8.60 0.63 1.78
CA ILE A 46 -8.25 -0.25 0.67
C ILE A 46 -8.30 -1.68 1.21
N ILE A 47 -9.06 -2.54 0.55
CA ILE A 47 -9.13 -3.97 0.84
C ILE A 47 -8.56 -4.69 -0.37
N ASN A 48 -7.53 -5.50 -0.17
CA ASN A 48 -6.88 -6.27 -1.23
C ASN A 48 -6.98 -7.74 -0.86
N ALA A 49 -7.73 -8.53 -1.63
CA ALA A 49 -8.16 -9.87 -1.26
C ALA A 49 -8.13 -10.89 -2.42
N ASN A 50 -8.21 -12.18 -2.10
CA ASN A 50 -8.36 -13.27 -3.07
C ASN A 50 -7.22 -13.34 -4.10
N ASN A 51 -5.96 -13.38 -3.63
CA ASN A 51 -4.79 -13.44 -4.49
C ASN A 51 -4.65 -12.24 -5.46
N SER A 52 -5.28 -11.11 -5.11
CA SER A 52 -5.24 -9.89 -5.90
C SER A 52 -3.89 -9.19 -5.82
N ASN A 53 -3.60 -8.40 -6.85
CA ASN A 53 -2.39 -7.59 -6.89
C ASN A 53 -2.74 -6.12 -7.08
N ILE A 54 -1.97 -5.27 -6.40
CA ILE A 54 -1.91 -3.83 -6.66
C ILE A 54 -0.45 -3.54 -6.98
N ALA A 55 -0.17 -2.87 -8.10
CA ALA A 55 1.21 -2.58 -8.45
C ALA A 55 1.85 -1.65 -7.42
N ALA A 56 1.17 -0.56 -7.09
CA ALA A 56 1.75 0.52 -6.32
C ALA A 56 0.73 1.21 -5.41
N LEU A 57 1.18 1.69 -4.24
CA LEU A 57 0.42 2.55 -3.34
C LEU A 57 1.14 3.88 -3.16
N ASP A 58 0.39 4.98 -3.31
CA ASP A 58 0.85 6.33 -3.03
C ASP A 58 -0.11 6.98 -2.01
N ILE A 59 0.38 7.21 -0.79
CA ILE A 59 -0.41 7.62 0.37
C ILE A 59 -0.20 9.10 0.65
N ASN A 60 -0.92 9.94 -0.09
CA ASN A 60 -0.98 11.40 0.11
C ASN A 60 -2.02 11.81 1.18
N GLU A 61 -2.86 10.87 1.60
CA GLU A 61 -3.73 11.02 2.75
C GLU A 61 -3.83 9.70 3.50
N SER A 62 -3.97 9.77 4.83
CA SER A 62 -3.91 8.58 5.69
C SER A 62 -4.97 7.55 5.28
N VAL A 63 -4.59 6.28 5.29
CA VAL A 63 -5.42 5.18 4.77
C VAL A 63 -5.28 3.94 5.64
N ILE A 64 -6.36 3.18 5.72
CA ILE A 64 -6.35 1.81 6.23
C ILE A 64 -6.23 0.86 5.05
N TYR A 65 -5.20 0.03 5.04
CA TYR A 65 -4.99 -1.05 4.07
C TYR A 65 -5.19 -2.40 4.75
N ASN A 66 -6.20 -3.13 4.30
CA ASN A 66 -6.50 -4.47 4.77
C ASN A 66 -6.06 -5.48 3.71
N GLN A 67 -4.94 -6.15 3.99
CA GLN A 67 -4.54 -7.34 3.25
C GLN A 67 -5.38 -8.53 3.70
N GLU A 68 -5.98 -9.23 2.74
CA GLU A 68 -6.54 -10.56 2.96
C GLU A 68 -5.72 -11.61 2.20
N THR A 69 -6.22 -12.84 2.14
CA THR A 69 -5.52 -14.03 1.66
C THR A 69 -4.70 -13.81 0.38
N ASN A 70 -3.36 -13.95 0.52
CA ASN A 70 -2.35 -13.94 -0.55
C ASN A 70 -2.34 -12.69 -1.46
N ALA A 71 -2.89 -11.57 -1.00
CA ALA A 71 -2.93 -10.35 -1.79
C ALA A 71 -1.60 -9.57 -1.66
N ASN A 72 -1.08 -9.01 -2.75
CA ASN A 72 0.25 -8.39 -2.76
C ASN A 72 0.25 -6.96 -3.29
N ILE A 73 1.25 -6.21 -2.81
CA ILE A 73 1.79 -5.05 -3.53
C ILE A 73 2.99 -5.53 -4.35
N THR A 74 3.09 -5.16 -5.62
CA THR A 74 4.08 -5.78 -6.54
C THR A 74 5.13 -4.83 -7.09
N SER A 75 5.18 -3.58 -6.63
CA SER A 75 6.19 -2.59 -7.04
C SER A 75 6.60 -1.69 -5.89
N ASN A 76 5.74 -0.77 -5.45
CA ASN A 76 6.14 0.21 -4.44
C ASN A 76 5.04 0.64 -3.47
N ILE A 77 5.48 1.22 -2.36
CA ILE A 77 4.63 1.86 -1.35
C ILE A 77 5.32 3.18 -0.98
N ASP A 78 4.66 4.29 -1.24
CA ASP A 78 5.11 5.63 -0.87
C ASP A 78 4.15 6.22 0.16
N ILE A 79 4.69 6.74 1.27
CA ILE A 79 3.92 7.34 2.37
C ILE A 79 4.42 8.76 2.61
N GLU A 80 3.56 9.74 2.34
CA GLU A 80 3.87 11.16 2.49
C GLU A 80 4.06 11.56 3.96
N GLN A 81 4.89 12.58 4.19
CA GLN A 81 5.12 13.16 5.51
C GLN A 81 3.80 13.49 6.24
N GLY A 82 3.72 13.08 7.51
CA GLY A 82 2.56 13.32 8.35
C GLY A 82 1.33 12.47 8.02
N LYS A 83 1.42 11.56 7.03
CA LYS A 83 0.36 10.60 6.70
C LYS A 83 0.65 9.25 7.30
N THR A 84 -0.41 8.46 7.50
CA THR A 84 -0.31 7.12 8.07
C THR A 84 -0.88 6.09 7.10
N LEU A 85 -0.08 5.06 6.82
CA LEU A 85 -0.55 3.81 6.25
C LEU A 85 -0.75 2.81 7.39
N THR A 86 -2.00 2.56 7.77
CA THR A 86 -2.34 1.54 8.77
C THR A 86 -2.61 0.23 8.07
N ALA A 87 -1.98 -0.86 8.50
CA ALA A 87 -2.22 -2.19 7.99
C ALA A 87 -2.32 -3.22 9.12
N ASP A 88 -3.54 -3.37 9.65
CA ASP A 88 -3.83 -4.23 10.81
C ASP A 88 -3.50 -5.70 10.56
N TYR A 89 -3.66 -6.16 9.32
CA TYR A 89 -3.35 -7.53 8.88
C TYR A 89 -1.99 -7.66 8.19
N GLY A 90 -1.21 -6.56 8.17
CA GLY A 90 0.07 -6.48 7.49
C GLY A 90 -0.02 -6.17 6.00
N ILE A 91 1.15 -6.03 5.38
CA ILE A 91 1.35 -5.76 3.96
C ILE A 91 2.45 -6.68 3.45
N THR A 92 2.24 -7.31 2.30
CA THR A 92 3.28 -8.03 1.56
C THR A 92 3.67 -7.20 0.34
N LEU A 93 4.95 -6.81 0.29
CA LEU A 93 5.60 -6.34 -0.93
C LEU A 93 6.27 -7.55 -1.60
N ASN A 94 5.64 -8.08 -2.64
CA ASN A 94 6.16 -9.16 -3.47
C ASN A 94 6.64 -8.59 -4.81
N ALA A 95 7.84 -8.00 -4.78
CA ALA A 95 8.45 -7.32 -5.91
C ALA A 95 9.91 -7.75 -6.07
N ASN A 96 10.43 -7.62 -7.29
CA ASN A 96 11.86 -7.70 -7.56
C ASN A 96 12.40 -6.28 -7.75
N ASN A 97 13.23 -5.82 -6.81
CA ASN A 97 13.66 -4.43 -6.72
C ASN A 97 12.51 -3.44 -6.44
N GLY A 98 11.54 -3.84 -5.61
CA GLY A 98 10.52 -2.94 -5.11
C GLY A 98 11.04 -1.98 -4.04
N SER A 99 10.24 -0.96 -3.73
CA SER A 99 10.61 0.07 -2.76
C SER A 99 9.48 0.40 -1.80
N VAL A 100 9.84 0.64 -0.54
CA VAL A 100 8.99 1.33 0.42
C VAL A 100 9.68 2.62 0.83
N ASN A 101 9.10 3.76 0.46
CA ASN A 101 9.59 5.08 0.86
C ASN A 101 8.63 5.64 1.91
N ASN A 102 9.07 5.65 3.18
CA ASN A 102 8.24 6.12 4.29
C ASN A 102 8.76 7.44 4.84
N GLU A 103 8.08 8.55 4.51
CA GLU A 103 8.28 9.85 5.15
C GLU A 103 7.24 10.11 6.27
N GLY A 104 6.15 9.33 6.28
CA GLY A 104 5.07 9.41 7.26
C GLY A 104 5.16 8.32 8.33
N ILE A 105 4.07 7.57 8.51
CA ILE A 105 3.96 6.48 9.48
C ILE A 105 3.52 5.21 8.75
N LEU A 106 4.31 4.15 8.86
CA LEU A 106 3.90 2.79 8.53
C LEU A 106 3.49 2.07 9.81
N ALA A 107 2.19 1.85 9.97
CA ALA A 107 1.58 1.22 11.13
C ALA A 107 0.97 -0.13 10.78
N GLY A 108 1.81 -1.14 10.61
CA GLY A 108 1.40 -2.51 10.28
C GLY A 108 2.61 -3.38 9.95
N ALA A 109 2.50 -4.70 10.11
CA ALA A 109 3.62 -5.57 9.74
C ALA A 109 3.93 -5.46 8.25
N LEU A 110 5.20 -5.32 7.87
CA LEU A 110 5.62 -5.31 6.46
C LEU A 110 6.44 -6.56 6.17
N THR A 111 5.99 -7.37 5.23
CA THR A 111 6.75 -8.52 4.71
C THR A 111 7.29 -8.17 3.34
N LEU A 112 8.59 -8.32 3.15
CA LEU A 112 9.24 -8.26 1.85
C LEU A 112 9.38 -9.71 1.39
N GLU A 113 8.59 -10.18 0.43
CA GLU A 113 8.61 -11.59 -0.01
C GLU A 113 9.46 -11.79 -1.29
N GLY A 114 9.54 -10.76 -2.13
CA GLY A 114 10.39 -10.81 -3.33
C GLY A 114 11.87 -10.52 -3.04
N SER A 115 12.64 -10.25 -4.08
CA SER A 115 14.10 -10.08 -3.95
C SER A 115 14.56 -8.63 -4.09
N SER A 116 15.63 -8.28 -3.39
CA SER A 116 16.31 -6.98 -3.52
C SER A 116 15.40 -5.77 -3.28
N ASN A 117 14.39 -5.92 -2.42
CA ASN A 117 13.52 -4.82 -2.04
C ASN A 117 14.27 -3.84 -1.12
N SER A 118 13.88 -2.57 -1.16
CA SER A 118 14.46 -1.54 -0.32
C SER A 118 13.40 -0.85 0.51
N VAL A 119 13.70 -0.60 1.78
CA VAL A 119 12.90 0.25 2.65
C VAL A 119 13.75 1.45 3.02
N ILE A 120 13.31 2.64 2.62
CA ILE A 120 13.90 3.91 3.03
C ILE A 120 12.91 4.54 4.01
N ASN A 121 13.28 4.56 5.29
CA ASN A 121 12.48 5.15 6.34
C ASN A 121 13.06 6.48 6.77
N SER A 122 12.35 7.57 6.54
CA SER A 122 12.62 8.90 7.10
C SER A 122 11.52 9.34 8.10
N GLY A 123 10.46 8.52 8.23
CA GLY A 123 9.33 8.73 9.13
C GLY A 123 9.33 7.75 10.32
N SER A 124 8.17 7.21 10.68
CA SER A 124 8.06 6.21 11.76
C SER A 124 7.59 4.86 11.23
N ILE A 125 8.22 3.79 11.71
CA ILE A 125 7.73 2.41 11.56
C ILE A 125 7.43 1.92 12.96
N THR A 126 6.17 1.60 13.22
CA THR A 126 5.72 1.22 14.58
C THR A 126 5.65 -0.30 14.76
N THR A 127 6.19 -1.07 13.81
CA THR A 127 5.95 -2.50 13.64
C THR A 127 7.20 -3.27 13.19
N ILE A 128 7.07 -4.59 13.01
CA ILE A 128 8.14 -5.49 12.56
C ILE A 128 8.19 -5.54 11.03
N ILE A 129 9.41 -5.45 10.47
CA ILE A 129 9.69 -5.73 9.05
C ILE A 129 10.27 -7.13 8.94
N ASN A 130 9.60 -8.01 8.20
CA ASN A 130 10.10 -9.34 7.87
C ASN A 130 10.82 -9.28 6.51
N ASN A 131 12.14 -9.40 6.55
CA ASN A 131 13.03 -9.14 5.43
C ASN A 131 13.40 -10.44 4.68
N ALA A 132 13.10 -10.51 3.38
CA ALA A 132 13.58 -11.61 2.52
C ALA A 132 14.98 -11.34 1.94
N ASP A 133 15.41 -12.26 1.08
CA ASP A 133 16.74 -12.31 0.48
C ASP A 133 17.16 -10.99 -0.19
N ASN A 134 18.37 -10.55 0.19
CA ASN A 134 19.04 -9.38 -0.37
C ASN A 134 18.27 -8.06 -0.25
N SER A 135 17.24 -8.01 0.60
CA SER A 135 16.47 -6.80 0.83
C SER A 135 17.12 -5.97 1.95
N SER A 136 16.95 -4.65 1.88
CA SER A 136 17.66 -3.69 2.75
C SER A 136 16.70 -2.71 3.43
N LEU A 137 17.06 -2.31 4.65
CA LEU A 137 16.40 -1.25 5.40
C LEU A 137 17.42 -0.14 5.68
N THR A 138 17.11 1.06 5.21
CA THR A 138 17.81 2.29 5.56
C THR A 138 16.91 3.12 6.46
N ASN A 139 17.35 3.42 7.68
CA ASN A 139 16.61 4.24 8.64
C ASN A 139 17.32 5.59 8.84
N ASN A 140 16.67 6.66 8.39
CA ASN A 140 17.11 8.06 8.40
C ASN A 140 16.32 8.93 9.39
N SER A 141 15.41 8.33 10.14
CA SER A 141 14.51 9.00 11.09
C SER A 141 15.18 9.43 12.39
#